data_AF-A0A0A9FYA6-F1
#
_entry.id   AF-A0A0A9FYA6-F1
#
_cell.length_a   1.000
_cell.length_b   1.000
_cell.length_c   1.000
_cell.angle_alpha   90.00
_cell.angle_beta   90.00
_cell.angle_gamma   90.00
#
_symmetry.space_group_name_H-M   'P 1'
#
loop_
_entity.id
_entity.type
_entity.pdbx_description
1 polymer ?
#
loop_
_entity_poly.entity_id
_entity_poly.type
_entity_poly.pdbx_seq_one_letter_code
_entity_poly.pdbx_strand_id
1 'polypeptide(L)'
;MKFECRSILGVDIDSGLIETAKWNLRRISRLDKGATKNSKAQESSNSPSQSSMEEVASEMSNGNSYNHKHKDLFKTVSFRRENFVESLQGCSERYDTIMCLSVTKWIHLNWGDDGLIALFVMVWRLLREGFLSWSLNLGLHTRETD
;
A
#
# COMPACT_ATOMS: atom_id res chain seq x y z
N MET A 1 -10.71 -8.60 14.76
CA MET A 1 -9.41 -7.97 14.42
C MET A 1 -9.67 -6.89 13.38
N LYS A 2 -9.28 -5.63 13.61
CA LYS A 2 -9.33 -4.59 12.57
C LYS A 2 -7.93 -4.42 12.00
N PHE A 3 -7.76 -4.68 10.71
CA PHE A 3 -6.50 -4.40 10.02
C PHE A 3 -6.49 -2.93 9.62
N GLU A 4 -5.67 -2.13 10.28
CA GLU A 4 -5.45 -0.74 9.92
C GLU A 4 -4.15 -0.63 9.13
N CYS A 5 -4.25 -0.63 7.81
CA CYS A 5 -3.11 -0.35 6.96
C CYS A 5 -2.59 1.07 7.24
N ARG A 6 -1.35 1.15 7.76
CA ARG A 6 -0.71 2.43 8.13
C ARG A 6 0.05 3.04 6.96
N SER A 7 0.65 2.20 6.13
CA SER A 7 1.36 2.61 4.93
C SER A 7 1.42 1.49 3.89
N ILE A 8 1.54 1.87 2.63
CA ILE A 8 1.77 1.01 1.47
C ILE A 8 2.90 1.65 0.66
N LEU A 9 3.90 0.83 0.31
CA LEU A 9 4.95 1.21 -0.62
C LEU A 9 4.85 0.32 -1.87
N GLY A 10 4.63 0.92 -3.03
CA GLY A 10 4.78 0.26 -4.31
C GLY A 10 6.20 0.47 -4.85
N VAL A 11 6.87 -0.62 -5.24
CA VAL A 11 8.21 -0.59 -5.84
C VAL A 11 8.15 -1.20 -7.22
N ASP A 12 8.75 -0.53 -8.19
CA ASP A 12 8.88 -1.01 -9.56
C ASP A 12 10.20 -0.49 -10.17
N ILE A 13 10.76 -1.23 -11.11
CA ILE A 13 11.98 -0.81 -11.82
C ILE A 13 11.66 0.20 -12.94
N ASP A 14 10.45 0.15 -13.47
CA ASP A 14 9.99 0.99 -14.57
C ASP A 14 9.52 2.37 -14.05
N SER A 15 10.20 3.43 -14.51
CA SER A 15 9.86 4.81 -14.14
C SER A 15 8.47 5.24 -14.63
N GLY A 16 8.07 4.80 -15.82
CA GLY A 16 6.77 5.14 -16.41
C GLY A 16 5.61 4.51 -15.64
N LEU A 17 5.77 3.28 -15.15
CA LEU A 17 4.79 2.64 -14.27
C LEU A 17 4.68 3.36 -12.91
N ILE A 18 5.80 3.76 -12.32
CA ILE A 18 5.82 4.55 -11.08
C ILE A 18 5.13 5.91 -11.26
N GLU A 19 5.38 6.60 -12.37
CA GLU A 19 4.74 7.87 -12.70
C GLU A 19 3.23 7.71 -12.91
N THR A 20 2.83 6.67 -13.64
CA THR A 20 1.43 6.31 -13.87
C THR A 20 0.71 6.02 -12.55
N ALA A 21 1.34 5.25 -11.66
CA ALA A 21 0.79 4.95 -10.34
C ALA A 21 0.61 6.22 -9.48
N LYS A 22 1.61 7.12 -9.47
CA LYS A 22 1.52 8.42 -8.80
C LYS A 22 0.42 9.30 -9.40
N TRP A 23 0.25 9.29 -10.71
CA TRP A 23 -0.84 10.02 -11.38
C TRP A 23 -2.22 9.46 -11.00
N ASN A 24 -2.37 8.13 -11.00
CA ASN A 24 -3.60 7.47 -10.58
C ASN A 24 -3.96 7.77 -9.12
N LEU A 25 -2.99 7.73 -8.21
CA LEU A 25 -3.20 8.12 -6.81
C LEU A 25 -3.68 9.57 -6.69
N ARG A 26 -3.12 10.48 -7.49
CA ARG A 26 -3.56 11.88 -7.56
C ARG A 26 -4.99 12.03 -8.06
N ARG A 27 -5.36 11.28 -9.10
CA ARG A 27 -6.71 11.29 -9.65
C ARG A 27 -7.74 10.80 -8.62
N ILE A 28 -7.50 9.65 -7.99
CA ILE A 28 -8.41 9.08 -6.98
C ILE A 28 -8.61 10.05 -5.80
N SER A 29 -7.52 10.63 -5.31
CA SER A 29 -7.57 11.58 -4.19
C SER A 29 -8.34 12.86 -4.50
N ARG A 30 -8.45 13.26 -5.78
CA ARG A 30 -9.25 14.43 -6.21
C ARG A 30 -10.74 14.10 -6.31
N LEU A 31 -11.08 12.92 -6.81
CA LEU A 31 -12.46 12.45 -6.91
C LEU A 31 -13.09 12.32 -5.51
N ASP A 32 -12.31 11.81 -4.56
CA ASP A 32 -12.73 11.70 -3.15
C ASP A 32 -13.01 13.07 -2.51
N LYS A 33 -12.26 14.12 -2.90
CA LYS A 33 -12.49 15.50 -2.46
C LYS A 33 -13.64 16.20 -3.22
N GLY A 34 -13.90 15.80 -4.47
CA GLY A 34 -14.98 16.33 -5.31
C GLY A 34 -16.36 15.87 -4.85
N ALA A 35 -16.48 14.62 -4.40
CA ALA A 35 -17.72 14.06 -3.86
C ALA A 35 -18.21 14.80 -2.60
N THR A 36 -17.30 15.29 -1.74
CA THR A 36 -17.65 16.02 -0.51
C THR A 36 -18.11 17.47 -0.76
N LYS A 37 -17.73 18.08 -1.90
CA LYS A 37 -18.11 19.47 -2.22
C LYS A 37 -19.50 19.60 -2.85
N ASN A 38 -20.02 18.53 -3.44
CA ASN A 38 -21.32 18.56 -4.13
C ASN A 38 -22.54 18.48 -3.18
N SER A 39 -22.34 18.41 -1.87
CA SER A 39 -23.42 18.44 -0.87
C SER A 39 -23.75 19.85 -0.36
N LYS A 40 -23.11 20.92 -0.87
CA LYS A 40 -23.28 22.29 -0.34
C LYS A 40 -23.56 23.39 -1.37
N ALA A 41 -23.90 23.03 -2.61
CA ALA A 41 -24.30 24.01 -3.62
C ALA A 41 -25.39 23.42 -4.54
N GLN A 42 -26.63 23.47 -4.07
CA GLN A 42 -27.80 23.55 -4.96
C GLN A 42 -28.42 24.93 -4.76
N GLU A 43 -28.34 25.79 -5.78
CA GLU A 43 -29.49 26.53 -6.30
C GLU A 43 -29.22 27.17 -7.68
N SER A 44 -29.99 26.71 -8.68
CA SER A 44 -30.32 27.32 -10.01
C SER A 44 -29.18 27.47 -11.05
N SER A 45 -29.31 27.21 -12.36
CA SER A 45 -30.43 26.86 -13.27
C SER A 45 -29.89 26.40 -14.66
N ASN A 46 -30.62 25.47 -15.35
CA ASN A 46 -30.76 25.16 -16.81
C ASN A 46 -29.61 25.50 -17.80
N SER A 47 -29.14 24.69 -18.77
CA SER A 47 -29.76 23.72 -19.70
C SER A 47 -28.65 23.03 -20.58
N PRO A 48 -28.95 22.12 -21.55
CA PRO A 48 -28.13 20.90 -21.82
C PRO A 48 -27.24 20.92 -23.09
N SER A 49 -26.27 20.01 -23.17
CA SER A 49 -25.65 19.56 -24.44
C SER A 49 -25.09 18.13 -24.33
N GLN A 50 -25.38 17.32 -25.35
CA GLN A 50 -25.19 15.88 -25.46
C GLN A 50 -23.74 15.45 -25.81
N SER A 51 -23.31 14.28 -25.34
CA SER A 51 -23.01 13.10 -26.20
C SER A 51 -22.27 11.98 -25.43
N SER A 52 -22.96 10.82 -25.33
CA SER A 52 -22.51 9.41 -25.51
C SER A 52 -21.03 9.03 -25.22
N MET A 53 -20.67 8.00 -24.45
CA MET A 53 -21.16 6.60 -24.47
C MET A 53 -20.94 5.86 -23.12
N GLU A 54 -21.84 4.90 -22.91
CA GLU A 54 -22.11 3.89 -21.85
C GLU A 54 -20.89 3.12 -21.29
N GLU A 55 -20.72 2.93 -19.97
CA GLU A 55 -21.50 2.18 -18.93
C GLU A 55 -21.09 0.70 -18.80
N VAL A 56 -20.55 0.33 -17.63
CA VAL A 56 -20.96 -0.91 -16.93
C VAL A 56 -20.95 -0.63 -15.42
N ALA A 57 -22.08 -0.19 -14.89
CA ALA A 57 -22.39 -0.23 -13.47
C ALA A 57 -22.78 -1.65 -13.02
N SER A 58 -22.52 -1.98 -11.75
CA SER A 58 -23.61 -2.38 -10.85
C SER A 58 -23.16 -2.39 -9.38
N GLU A 59 -24.01 -1.74 -8.60
CA GLU A 59 -23.96 -1.43 -7.18
C GLU A 59 -24.43 -2.61 -6.32
N MET A 60 -24.09 -2.59 -5.02
CA MET A 60 -25.15 -2.59 -3.99
C MET A 60 -24.61 -2.10 -2.64
N SER A 61 -25.27 -1.06 -2.13
CA SER A 61 -25.13 -0.45 -0.81
C SER A 61 -25.51 -1.41 0.32
N ASN A 62 -24.79 -1.35 1.45
CA ASN A 62 -25.49 -1.31 2.74
C ASN A 62 -24.67 -0.59 3.82
N GLY A 63 -25.37 0.18 4.65
CA GLY A 63 -24.83 1.20 5.52
C GLY A 63 -23.81 0.74 6.57
N ASN A 64 -22.81 1.57 6.77
CA ASN A 64 -22.60 2.23 8.06
C ASN A 64 -21.83 3.51 7.82
N SER A 65 -22.41 4.64 8.25
CA SER A 65 -21.78 5.96 8.28
C SER A 65 -20.67 5.95 9.34
N TYR A 66 -19.55 5.31 9.01
CA TYR A 66 -18.31 5.52 9.75
C TYR A 66 -17.77 6.86 9.27
N ASN A 67 -17.70 7.83 10.18
CA ASN A 67 -16.92 9.06 10.03
C ASN A 67 -15.45 8.72 9.78
N HIS A 68 -15.14 8.23 8.58
CA HIS A 68 -13.77 8.05 8.14
C HIS A 68 -13.26 9.45 7.86
N LYS A 69 -12.56 10.01 8.86
CA LYS A 69 -11.61 11.10 8.66
C LYS A 69 -10.93 10.84 7.32
N HIS A 70 -11.22 11.71 6.35
CA HIS A 70 -10.72 11.66 4.98
C HIS A 70 -9.20 11.48 5.04
N LYS A 71 -8.73 10.22 5.00
CA LYS A 71 -7.33 9.90 5.23
C LYS A 71 -6.66 10.27 3.91
N ASP A 72 -5.93 11.37 3.92
CA ASP A 72 -5.15 11.81 2.78
C ASP A 72 -4.31 10.64 2.26
N LEU A 73 -4.72 10.05 1.14
CA LEU A 73 -4.17 8.77 0.67
C LEU A 73 -2.67 8.88 0.40
N PHE A 74 -2.18 10.07 0.09
CA PHE A 74 -0.75 10.36 -0.06
C PHE A 74 0.08 10.17 1.20
N LYS A 75 -0.54 10.20 2.40
CA LYS A 75 0.15 9.90 3.66
C LYS A 75 0.28 8.40 3.90
N THR A 76 -0.53 7.59 3.20
CA THR A 76 -0.57 6.14 3.38
C THR A 76 0.13 5.43 2.22
N VAL A 77 -0.09 5.86 0.98
CA VAL A 77 0.42 5.19 -0.22
C VAL A 77 1.57 5.98 -0.84
N SER A 78 2.69 5.32 -1.07
CA SER A 78 3.89 5.88 -1.69
C SER A 78 4.43 4.94 -2.77
N PHE A 79 5.24 5.48 -3.68
CA PHE A 79 5.84 4.73 -4.79
C PHE A 79 7.31 5.09 -4.96
N ARG A 80 8.15 4.08 -5.20
CA ARG A 80 9.59 4.20 -5.35
C ARG A 80 10.07 3.43 -6.58
N ARG A 81 10.95 4.06 -7.36
CA ARG A 81 11.62 3.38 -8.48
C ARG A 81 12.90 2.75 -7.96
N GLU A 82 13.01 1.43 -8.04
CA GLU A 82 14.16 0.70 -7.49
C GLU A 82 14.27 -0.68 -8.13
N ASN A 83 15.51 -1.16 -8.33
CA ASN A 83 15.73 -2.57 -8.63
C ASN A 83 15.77 -3.35 -7.31
N PHE A 84 14.69 -4.07 -7.03
CA PHE A 84 14.53 -4.81 -5.78
C PHE A 84 15.55 -5.95 -5.59
N VAL A 85 16.14 -6.49 -6.67
CA VAL A 85 17.14 -7.56 -6.57
C VAL A 85 18.51 -7.02 -6.17
N GLU A 86 18.84 -5.82 -6.65
CA GLU A 86 20.17 -5.20 -6.48
C GLU A 86 20.27 -4.26 -5.28
N SER A 87 19.14 -3.81 -4.74
CA SER A 87 19.10 -2.82 -3.65
C SER A 87 19.29 -3.43 -2.24
N LEU A 88 20.04 -4.53 -2.16
CA LEU A 88 20.27 -5.28 -0.93
C LEU A 88 20.98 -4.46 0.15
N GLN A 89 21.59 -3.32 -0.18
CA GLN A 89 22.32 -2.48 0.78
C GLN A 89 21.51 -1.24 1.17
N GLY A 90 21.20 -1.10 2.46
CA GLY A 90 20.71 0.16 3.04
C GLY A 90 19.22 0.23 3.43
N CYS A 91 18.41 -0.80 3.15
CA CYS A 91 17.02 -0.81 3.63
C CYS A 91 16.92 -1.16 5.12
N SER A 92 16.71 -0.13 5.96
CA SER A 92 16.37 -0.28 7.39
C SER A 92 14.87 -0.46 7.65
N GLU A 93 14.06 -0.41 6.60
CA GLU A 93 12.60 -0.52 6.68
C GLU A 93 12.16 -1.93 7.09
N ARG A 94 10.98 -2.02 7.72
CA ARG A 94 10.33 -3.27 8.12
C ARG A 94 8.84 -3.21 7.77
N TYR A 95 8.33 -4.31 7.23
CA TYR A 95 6.97 -4.43 6.72
C TYR A 95 6.24 -5.57 7.43
N ASP A 96 4.95 -5.37 7.71
CA ASP A 96 4.09 -6.41 8.30
C ASP A 96 3.67 -7.46 7.25
N THR A 97 3.51 -7.02 6.00
CA THR A 97 3.16 -7.87 4.85
C THR A 97 3.93 -7.37 3.63
N ILE A 98 4.49 -8.31 2.85
CA ILE A 98 5.10 -8.03 1.54
C ILE A 98 4.35 -8.85 0.49
N MET A 99 3.95 -8.20 -0.60
CA MET A 99 3.30 -8.86 -1.74
C MET A 99 4.21 -8.77 -2.96
N CYS A 100 4.45 -9.91 -3.59
CA CYS A 100 5.30 -10.07 -4.76
C CYS A 100 4.55 -10.95 -5.77
N LEU A 101 3.89 -10.33 -6.75
CA LEU A 101 2.99 -11.02 -7.67
C LEU A 101 3.58 -11.02 -9.08
N SER A 102 3.65 -12.19 -9.71
CA SER A 102 3.99 -12.36 -11.13
C SER A 102 5.35 -11.80 -11.60
N VAL A 103 6.34 -11.64 -10.71
CA VAL A 103 7.69 -11.14 -11.07
C VAL A 103 8.79 -12.21 -11.08
N THR A 104 8.56 -13.38 -10.46
CA THR A 104 9.60 -14.42 -10.28
C THR A 104 10.17 -14.92 -11.60
N LYS A 105 9.32 -15.17 -12.61
CA LYS A 105 9.78 -15.59 -13.95
C LYS A 105 10.65 -14.53 -14.61
N TRP A 106 10.27 -13.26 -14.51
CA TRP A 106 11.04 -12.17 -15.09
C TRP A 106 12.39 -12.01 -14.39
N ILE A 107 12.41 -12.13 -13.06
CA ILE A 107 13.66 -12.09 -12.28
C ILE A 107 14.60 -13.24 -12.67
N HIS A 108 14.07 -14.46 -12.76
CA HIS A 108 14.86 -15.63 -13.16
C HIS A 108 15.48 -15.44 -14.55
N LEU A 109 14.74 -14.87 -15.52
CA LEU A 109 15.27 -14.63 -16.86
C LEU A 109 16.40 -13.59 -16.92
N ASN A 110 16.43 -12.63 -15.99
CA ASN A 110 17.40 -11.52 -16.01
C ASN A 110 18.58 -11.72 -15.04
N TRP A 111 18.39 -12.40 -13.90
CA TRP A 111 19.40 -12.61 -12.86
C TRP A 111 19.58 -14.08 -12.44
N GLY A 112 18.94 -15.03 -13.12
CA GLY A 112 19.10 -16.44 -12.79
C GLY A 112 18.49 -16.82 -11.43
N ASP A 113 18.95 -17.96 -10.90
CA ASP A 113 18.62 -18.41 -9.55
C ASP A 113 19.17 -17.46 -8.47
N ASP A 114 20.32 -16.81 -8.72
CA ASP A 114 20.91 -15.82 -7.81
C ASP A 114 19.95 -14.65 -7.56
N GLY A 115 19.26 -14.19 -8.61
CA GLY A 115 18.23 -13.15 -8.48
C GLY A 115 17.03 -13.59 -7.65
N LEU A 116 16.61 -14.86 -7.78
CA LEU A 116 15.52 -15.41 -6.97
C LEU A 116 15.95 -15.55 -5.51
N ILE A 117 17.16 -16.03 -5.24
CA ILE A 117 17.71 -16.13 -3.89
C ILE A 117 17.78 -14.74 -3.26
N ALA A 118 18.32 -13.75 -3.98
CA ALA A 118 18.40 -12.37 -3.51
C ALA A 118 17.00 -11.79 -3.19
N LEU A 119 16.01 -12.03 -4.05
CA LEU A 119 14.61 -11.64 -3.82
C LEU A 119 14.10 -12.22 -2.49
N PHE A 120 14.22 -13.53 -2.28
CA PHE A 120 13.70 -14.18 -1.06
C PHE A 120 14.45 -13.74 0.20
N VAL A 121 15.77 -13.59 0.13
CA VAL A 121 16.58 -13.05 1.24
C VAL A 121 16.13 -11.63 1.59
N MET A 122 15.88 -10.80 0.58
CA MET A 122 15.43 -9.43 0.82
C MET A 122 14.04 -9.36 1.41
N VAL A 123 13.08 -10.15 0.90
CA VAL A 123 11.73 -10.27 1.47
C VAL A 123 11.82 -10.69 2.93
N TRP A 124 12.59 -11.74 3.23
CA TRP A 124 12.76 -12.23 4.60
C TRP A 124 13.31 -11.15 5.54
N ARG A 125 14.35 -10.42 5.12
CA ARG A 125 14.97 -9.36 5.92
C ARG A 125 14.07 -8.14 6.13
N LEU A 126 13.22 -7.83 5.16
CA LEU A 126 12.30 -6.70 5.20
C LEU A 126 11.03 -7.01 6.01
N LEU A 127 10.69 -8.28 6.22
CA LEU A 127 9.58 -8.64 7.09
C LEU A 127 9.94 -8.34 8.55
N ARG A 128 8.98 -7.77 9.29
CA ARG A 128 9.16 -7.48 10.71
C ARG A 128 9.17 -8.78 11.52
N GLU A 129 10.23 -9.01 12.28
CA GLU A 129 10.27 -10.07 13.28
C GLU A 129 9.27 -9.73 14.40
N GLY A 130 8.24 -10.56 14.61
CA GLY A 130 7.20 -10.19 15.59
C GLY A 130 6.02 -11.12 15.81
N PHE A 131 5.75 -12.13 14.97
CA PHE A 131 4.69 -13.10 15.28
C PHE A 131 5.14 -14.26 16.18
N LEU A 132 6.44 -14.34 16.54
CA LEU A 132 7.01 -15.44 17.32
C LEU A 132 8.11 -15.00 18.31
N SER A 133 8.06 -13.77 18.81
CA SER A 133 8.86 -13.37 19.97
C SER A 133 7.94 -13.02 21.15
N TRP A 134 7.27 -14.04 21.68
CA TRP A 134 6.88 -14.01 23.09
C TRP A 134 8.14 -14.37 23.87
N SER A 135 8.87 -13.35 24.35
CA SER A 135 9.95 -13.58 25.31
C SER A 135 9.38 -14.35 26.50
N LEU A 136 9.87 -15.58 26.71
CA LEU A 136 9.82 -16.27 27.98
C LEU A 136 10.48 -15.35 29.01
N ASN A 137 9.66 -14.63 29.75
CA ASN A 137 10.09 -13.94 30.96
C ASN A 137 10.30 -15.02 32.03
N LEU A 138 11.44 -15.71 31.99
CA LEU A 138 11.93 -16.46 33.13
C LEU A 138 12.42 -15.44 34.15
N GLY A 139 11.50 -15.02 35.01
CA GLY A 139 11.81 -14.23 36.20
C GLY A 139 12.71 -15.02 37.13
N LEU A 140 14.02 -14.82 37.03
CA LEU A 140 14.93 -15.10 38.12
C LEU A 140 14.85 -13.92 39.08
N HIS A 141 13.91 -14.01 40.01
CA HIS A 141 13.87 -13.18 41.19
C HIS A 141 14.80 -13.81 42.23
N THR A 142 16.09 -13.51 42.19
CA THR A 142 16.99 -13.82 43.31
C THR A 142 16.67 -12.85 44.45
N ARG A 143 15.80 -13.32 45.36
CA ARG A 143 15.67 -12.84 46.74
C ARG A 143 16.40 -13.81 47.63
N GLU A 144 17.50 -13.37 48.23
CA GLU A 144 18.05 -13.82 49.53
C GLU A 144 18.80 -12.57 50.06
N THR A 145 18.21 -11.76 50.95
CA THR A 145 18.14 -11.82 52.42
C THR A 145 19.50 -11.72 53.13
N ASP A 146 19.55 -10.69 53.98
CA ASP A 146 20.46 -10.32 55.08
C ASP A 146 21.84 -9.72 54.78
#